data_AF-A0A8X8B7P8-F1
#
_entry.id   AF-A0A8X8B7P8-F1
#
_cell.length_a   1.000
_cell.length_b   1.000
_cell.length_c   1.000
_cell.angle_alpha   90.00
_cell.angle_beta   90.00
_cell.angle_gamma   90.00
#
_symmetry.space_group_name_H-M   'P 1'
#
loop_
_entity.id
_entity.type
_entity.pdbx_description
1 polymer ?
#
loop_
_entity_poly.entity_id
_entity_poly.type
_entity_poly.pdbx_seq_one_letter_code
_entity_poly.pdbx_strand_id
1 'polypeptide(L)' 'MEIPQVHFSDLKAVGCRYTVQAILLCFWEAQNVKKGSELLGVDMLLIDAQATTIQFFINVHRTSYPSQRRFGIF' A
#
# COMPACT_ATOMS: atom_id res chain seq x y z
N MET A 1 10.39 -2.99 24.24
CA MET A 1 9.16 -3.58 23.68
C MET A 1 9.46 -3.96 22.25
N GLU A 2 9.42 -5.25 21.94
CA GLU A 2 9.62 -5.73 20.57
C GLU A 2 8.31 -5.57 19.78
N ILE A 3 8.42 -5.16 18.51
CA ILE A 3 7.27 -5.08 17.61
C ILE A 3 7.03 -6.50 17.08
N PRO A 4 5.86 -7.11 17.32
CA PRO A 4 5.61 -8.47 16.88
C PRO A 4 5.56 -8.55 15.35
N GLN A 5 6.20 -9.59 14.81
CA GLN A 5 6.03 -9.99 13.42
C GLN A 5 4.78 -10.88 13.30
N VAL A 6 3.86 -10.54 12.39
CA VAL A 6 2.56 -11.21 12.23
C VAL A 6 2.22 -11.40 10.76
N HIS A 7 1.17 -12.19 10.47
CA HIS A 7 0.60 -12.35 9.14
C HIS A 7 -0.58 -11.40 8.91
N PHE A 8 -1.04 -11.26 7.66
CA PHE A 8 -2.18 -10.40 7.35
C PHE A 8 -3.47 -10.85 8.05
N SER A 9 -3.67 -12.16 8.23
CA SER A 9 -4.81 -12.74 8.94
C SER A 9 -4.89 -12.33 10.42
N ASP A 10 -3.75 -11.98 11.01
CA ASP A 10 -3.65 -11.62 12.43
C ASP A 10 -3.91 -10.12 12.67
N LEU A 11 -3.96 -9.33 11.59
CA LEU A 11 -4.20 -7.89 11.68
C LEU A 11 -5.60 -7.62 12.22
N LYS A 12 -5.65 -6.81 13.27
CA LYS A 12 -6.90 -6.32 13.87
C LYS A 12 -7.03 -4.83 13.61
N ALA A 13 -8.27 -4.36 13.45
CA ALA A 13 -8.56 -2.93 13.31
C ALA A 13 -8.11 -2.10 14.54
N VAL A 14 -7.91 -2.76 15.68
CA VAL A 14 -7.46 -2.15 16.93
C VAL A 14 -5.99 -2.51 17.17
N GLY A 15 -5.08 -1.66 16.69
CA GLY A 15 -3.64 -1.79 16.90
C GLY A 15 -2.83 -1.41 15.66
N CYS A 16 -1.76 -0.62 15.84
CA CYS A 16 -0.94 -0.09 14.74
C CYS A 16 0.56 -0.41 14.91
N ARG A 17 0.91 -1.43 15.72
CA ARG A 17 2.31 -1.78 16.04
C ARG A 17 2.58 -3.24 15.73
N TYR A 18 2.72 -3.51 14.45
CA TYR A 18 3.03 -4.83 13.92
C TYR A 18 4.04 -4.68 12.79
N THR A 19 4.85 -5.72 12.57
CA THR A 19 5.64 -5.88 11.37
C THR A 19 5.06 -7.04 10.56
N VAL A 20 4.89 -6.87 9.26
CA VAL A 20 4.44 -7.95 8.37
C VAL A 20 5.44 -8.08 7.24
N GLN A 21 5.81 -9.32 6.92
CA GLN A 21 6.63 -9.63 5.75
C GLN A 21 5.71 -10.05 4.60
N ALA A 22 5.79 -9.33 3.48
CA ALA A 22 4.93 -9.55 2.33
C ALA A 22 5.66 -9.25 1.01
N ILE A 23 5.14 -9.81 -0.08
CA ILE A 23 5.57 -9.57 -1.45
C ILE A 23 4.57 -8.62 -2.10
N LEU A 24 5.07 -7.60 -2.82
CA LEU A 24 4.27 -6.74 -3.67
C LEU A 24 4.00 -7.44 -5.00
N LEU A 25 2.73 -7.77 -5.27
CA LEU A 25 2.30 -8.41 -6.51
C LEU A 25 2.09 -7.41 -7.64
N CYS A 26 1.39 -6.31 -7.35
CA CYS A 26 1.14 -5.24 -8.31
C CYS A 26 0.86 -3.93 -7.58
N PHE A 27 1.01 -2.82 -8.30
CA PHE A 27 0.68 -1.49 -7.82
C PHE A 27 0.13 -0.65 -8.96
N TRP A 28 -0.71 0.32 -8.65
CA TRP A 28 -1.26 1.26 -9.62
C TRP A 28 -1.46 2.65 -8.99
N GLU A 29 -1.48 3.67 -9.84
CA GLU A 29 -1.77 5.03 -9.41
C GLU A 29 -3.23 5.14 -8.96
N ALA A 30 -3.44 5.61 -7.74
CA ALA A 30 -4.74 6.01 -7.26
C ALA A 30 -4.94 7.49 -7.58
N GLN A 31 -5.88 7.80 -8.47
CA GLN A 31 -6.11 9.17 -8.94
C GLN A 31 -7.51 9.66 -8.56
N ASN A 32 -7.63 10.95 -8.26
CA ASN A 32 -8.91 11.62 -8.07
C ASN A 32 -9.53 11.99 -9.42
N VAL A 33 -10.38 11.12 -9.96
CA VAL A 33 -11.07 11.34 -11.24
C VAL A 33 -11.90 12.64 -11.24
N LYS A 34 -12.45 13.04 -10.09
CA LYS A 34 -13.27 14.26 -9.97
C LYS A 34 -12.45 15.55 -9.97
N LYS A 35 -11.15 15.46 -9.70
CA LYS A 35 -10.25 16.61 -9.52
C LYS A 35 -9.10 16.58 -10.53
N GLY A 36 -9.44 16.32 -11.79
CA GLY A 36 -8.48 16.34 -12.90
C GLY A 36 -7.42 15.24 -12.84
N SER A 37 -7.76 14.07 -12.30
CA SER A 37 -6.82 12.95 -12.14
C SER A 37 -5.62 13.27 -11.26
N GLU A 38 -5.81 14.12 -10.25
CA GLU A 38 -4.78 14.38 -9.23
C GLU A 38 -4.36 13.08 -8.55
N LEU A 39 -3.05 12.79 -8.50
CA LEU A 39 -2.50 11.60 -7.87
C LEU A 39 -2.76 11.66 -6.36
N LEU A 40 -3.62 10.78 -5.85
CA LEU A 40 -3.91 10.63 -4.44
C LEU A 40 -2.86 9.77 -3.73
N GLY A 41 -2.27 8.83 -4.45
CA GLY A 41 -1.35 7.86 -3.90
C GLY A 41 -1.14 6.67 -4.81
N VAL A 42 -0.69 5.57 -4.21
CA VAL A 42 -0.48 4.29 -4.89
C VAL A 42 -1.29 3.23 -4.15
N ASP A 43 -2.15 2.55 -4.88
CA ASP A 43 -2.77 1.30 -4.44
C ASP A 43 -1.82 0.14 -4.74
N MET A 44 -1.78 -0.83 -3.84
CA MET A 44 -0.87 -1.95 -3.85
C MET A 44 -1.61 -3.23 -3.49
N LEU A 45 -1.24 -4.33 -4.14
CA LEU A 45 -1.67 -5.68 -3.78
C LEU A 45 -0.49 -6.43 -3.17
N LEU A 46 -0.63 -6.82 -1.90
CA LEU A 46 0.42 -7.51 -1.14
C LEU A 46 -0.04 -8.94 -0.81
N ILE A 47 0.89 -9.89 -0.84
CA ILE A 47 0.67 -11.28 -0.39
C ILE A 47 1.67 -11.65 0.68
N ASP A 48 1.22 -12.33 1.74
CA ASP A 48 2.09 -12.83 2.80
C ASP A 48 2.46 -14.32 2.61
N ALA A 49 3.26 -14.86 3.54
CA ALA A 49 3.69 -16.26 3.51
C ALA A 49 2.54 -17.28 3.68
N GLN A 50 1.35 -16.86 4.14
CA GLN A 50 0.17 -17.71 4.22
C GLN A 50 -0.71 -17.61 2.97
N ALA A 51 -0.20 -16.98 1.91
CA ALA A 51 -0.94 -16.67 0.69
C ALA A 51 -2.18 -15.79 0.94
N THR A 52 -2.22 -15.07 2.07
CA THR A 52 -3.28 -14.07 2.32
C THR A 52 -2.94 -12.83 1.51
N THR A 53 -3.91 -12.31 0.78
CA THR A 53 -3.75 -11.11 -0.04
C THR A 53 -4.49 -9.94 0.61
N ILE A 54 -3.86 -8.77 0.65
CA ILE A 54 -4.48 -7.53 1.14
C ILE A 54 -4.26 -6.40 0.13
N GLN A 55 -5.26 -5.53 0.01
CA GLN A 55 -5.11 -4.26 -0.69
C GLN A 55 -4.62 -3.20 0.30
N PHE A 56 -3.58 -2.47 -0.10
CA PHE A 56 -2.96 -1.43 0.70
C PHE A 56 -2.85 -0.13 -0.09
N PHE A 57 -3.09 1.00 0.57
CA PHE A 57 -3.02 2.33 -0.05
C PHE A 57 -1.99 3.20 0.67
N ILE A 58 -1.09 3.81 -0.10
CA ILE A 58 -0.15 4.82 0.40
C ILE A 58 -0.48 6.17 -0.22
N ASN A 59 -0.82 7.14 0.63
CA ASN A 59 -1.07 8.51 0.20
C ASN A 59 0.20 9.17 -0.36
N VAL A 60 0.05 9.99 -1.41
CA VAL A 60 1.15 10.68 -2.10
C VAL A 60 2.04 11.49 -1.15
N HIS A 61 1.50 12.09 -0.08
CA HIS A 61 2.27 12.85 0.92
C HIS A 61 3.22 11.98 1.76
N ARG A 62 3.02 10.66 1.78
CA ARG A 62 3.90 9.69 2.45
C ARG A 62 4.89 9.03 1.50
N THR A 63 4.78 9.33 0.21
CA THR A 63 5.73 8.86 -0.78
C THR A 63 6.74 9.96 -1.08
N SER A 64 8.00 9.61 -1.31
CA SER A 64 8.99 10.58 -1.80
C SER A 64 8.86 10.83 -3.31
N TYR A 65 7.72 10.51 -3.94
CA TYR A 65 7.53 10.71 -5.37
C TYR A 65 7.39 12.21 -5.66
N PRO A 66 8.27 12.81 -6.49
CA PRO A 66 8.03 14.13 -7.01
C PRO A 66 6.79 14.06 -7.92
N SER A 67 5.89 15.03 -7.73
CA SER A 67 4.55 15.20 -8.29
C SER A 67 4.41 15.17 -9.83
N GLN A 68 5.42 14.70 -10.58
CA GLN A 68 5.50 14.85 -12.03
C GLN A 68 5.90 13.58 -12.81
N ARG A 69 6.16 12.44 -12.16
CA ARG A 69 6.38 11.19 -12.91
C ARG A 69 5.13 10.32 -12.84
N ARG A 70 4.28 10.44 -13.87
CA ARG A 70 3.26 9.43 -14.17
C ARG A 70 3.97 8.08 -14.29
N PHE A 71 3.51 7.08 -13.57
CA PHE A 71 3.78 5.67 -13.81
C PHE A 71 3.16 5.30 -15.16
N GLY A 72 3.87 5.64 -16.24
CA GLY A 72 3.58 5.16 -17.57
C GLY A 72 4.15 3.76 -17.72
N ILE A 73 3.28 2.75 -17.63
CA ILE A 73 3.43 1.50 -18.35
C ILE A 73 2.04 0.99 -18.73
N PHE A 74 1.49 1.56 -19.80
CA PHE A 74 1.17 0.90 -21.08
C PHE A 74 1.20 1.96 -22.18
#